data_AF-A0A356AZZ8-F1
#
_entry.id   AF-A0A356AZZ8-F1
#
_cell.length_a   1.000
_cell.length_b   1.000
_cell.length_c   1.000
_cell.angle_alpha   90.00
_cell.angle_beta   90.00
_cell.angle_gamma   90.00
#
_symmetry.space_group_name_H-M   'P 1'
#
loop_
_entity.id
_entity.type
_entity.pdbx_description
1 polymer ?
#
loop_
_entity_poly.entity_id
_entity_poly.type
_entity_poly.pdbx_seq_one_letter_code
_entity_poly.pdbx_strand_id
1 'polypeptide(L)'
;APVSHIWYFRGIPSRMGLILDMSPRALEKVLYFASYVVLDPGPTLLVKKQVLTEKEYRDSIDKFGDVFRVGMGAEAVKELLEAIELDAEAKELREALKTSTGQKKIRVIKRLDVVEAFRKSGNK
;
A
#
# COMPACT_ATOMS: atom_id res chain seq x y z
N ALA A 1 -19.77 -2.49 6.37
CA ALA A 1 -18.52 -2.03 5.74
C ALA A 1 -17.41 -1.95 6.80
N PRO A 2 -16.17 -2.39 6.51
CA PRO A 2 -15.04 -2.19 7.42
C PRO A 2 -14.73 -0.70 7.59
N VAL A 3 -14.13 -0.31 8.72
CA VAL A 3 -13.67 1.06 8.99
C VAL A 3 -12.21 1.05 9.43
N SER A 4 -11.46 2.08 9.05
CA SER A 4 -10.06 2.23 9.44
C SER A 4 -9.94 2.89 10.80
N HIS A 5 -9.14 2.30 11.70
CA HIS A 5 -8.85 2.91 12.98
C HIS A 5 -7.87 4.08 12.82
N ILE A 6 -8.30 5.29 13.22
CA ILE A 6 -7.61 6.56 12.96
C ILE A 6 -6.13 6.58 13.40
N TRP A 7 -5.80 5.98 14.54
CA TRP A 7 -4.42 5.96 15.07
C TRP A 7 -3.41 5.27 14.14
N TYR A 8 -3.84 4.28 13.35
CA TYR A 8 -2.92 3.52 12.51
C TYR A 8 -2.63 4.19 11.16
N PHE A 9 -3.56 5.00 10.65
CA PHE A 9 -3.36 5.70 9.37
C PHE A 9 -2.96 7.18 9.53
N ARG A 10 -3.48 7.92 10.53
CA ARG A 10 -3.09 9.32 10.82
C ARG A 10 -1.95 9.47 11.83
N GLY A 11 -1.49 8.38 12.44
CA GLY A 11 -0.32 8.39 13.30
C GLY A 11 0.92 8.96 12.60
N ILE A 12 1.83 9.57 13.35
CA ILE A 12 3.12 10.07 12.85
C ILE A 12 4.22 9.21 13.50
N PRO A 13 4.89 8.31 12.75
CA PRO A 13 4.64 7.95 11.36
C PRO A 13 3.41 7.03 11.18
N SER A 14 2.84 7.03 9.98
CA SER A 14 1.67 6.19 9.66
C SER A 14 2.11 4.74 9.53
N ARG A 15 1.73 3.89 10.49
CA ARG A 15 2.10 2.45 10.48
C ARG A 15 1.50 1.75 9.27
N MET A 16 0.24 2.06 8.96
CA MET A 16 -0.47 1.50 7.81
C MET A 16 0.15 1.97 6.49
N GLY A 17 0.51 3.26 6.39
CA GLY A 17 1.23 3.78 5.23
C GLY A 17 2.60 3.12 5.03
N LEU A 18 3.35 2.91 6.11
CA LEU A 18 4.65 2.24 6.05
C LEU A 18 4.53 0.79 5.58
N ILE A 19 3.62 0.00 6.16
CA ILE A 19 3.41 -1.40 5.73
C ILE A 19 3.03 -1.48 4.25
N LEU A 20 2.09 -0.63 3.80
CA LEU A 20 1.62 -0.64 2.42
C LEU A 20 2.59 0.02 1.42
N ASP A 21 3.67 0.64 1.88
CA ASP A 21 4.53 1.54 1.07
C ASP A 21 3.79 2.72 0.43
N MET A 22 2.75 3.21 1.09
CA MET A 22 1.91 4.29 0.61
C MET A 22 2.14 5.56 1.43
N SER A 23 2.12 6.70 0.76
CA SER A 23 2.11 7.98 1.48
C SER A 23 0.81 8.12 2.27
N PRO A 24 0.82 8.77 3.47
CA PRO A 24 -0.39 8.97 4.25
C PRO A 24 -1.50 9.69 3.48
N ARG A 25 -1.14 10.65 2.61
CA ARG A 25 -2.07 11.37 1.74
C ARG A 25 -2.73 10.47 0.71
N ALA A 26 -1.98 9.54 0.12
CA ALA A 26 -2.50 8.59 -0.84
C ALA A 26 -3.48 7.61 -0.16
N LEU A 27 -3.11 7.09 1.00
CA LEU A 27 -3.96 6.21 1.79
C LEU A 27 -5.26 6.90 2.24
N GLU A 28 -5.17 8.16 2.67
CA GLU A 28 -6.34 8.96 3.06
C GLU A 28 -7.33 9.16 1.89
N LYS A 29 -6.82 9.46 0.68
CA LYS A 29 -7.68 9.59 -0.51
C LYS A 29 -8.43 8.29 -0.83
N VAL A 30 -7.78 7.14 -0.69
CA VAL A 30 -8.42 5.84 -0.90
C VAL A 30 -9.46 5.59 0.19
N LEU A 31 -9.12 5.79 1.47
CA LEU A 31 -10.02 5.59 2.61
C LEU A 31 -11.27 6.47 2.55
N TYR A 32 -11.14 7.70 2.05
CA TYR A 32 -12.24 8.66 1.91
C TYR A 32 -12.87 8.68 0.51
N PHE A 33 -12.73 7.59 -0.25
CA PHE A 33 -13.41 7.39 -1.54
C PHE A 33 -13.10 8.47 -2.60
N ALA A 34 -11.97 9.17 -2.47
CA ALA A 34 -11.55 10.21 -3.40
C ALA A 34 -10.67 9.68 -4.54
N SER A 35 -10.11 8.48 -4.39
CA SER A 35 -9.26 7.84 -5.39
C SER A 35 -9.34 6.33 -5.28
N TYR A 36 -9.06 5.65 -6.38
CA TYR A 36 -8.96 4.20 -6.45
C TYR A 36 -7.54 3.75 -6.13
N VAL A 37 -7.40 2.52 -5.66
CA VAL A 37 -6.13 1.81 -5.59
C VAL A 37 -6.20 0.55 -6.45
N VAL A 38 -5.13 0.27 -7.19
CA VAL A 38 -5.00 -0.94 -7.99
C VAL A 38 -4.79 -2.13 -7.07
N LEU A 39 -5.74 -3.06 -7.06
CA LEU A 39 -5.73 -4.29 -6.27
C LEU A 39 -5.07 -5.42 -7.07
N ASP A 40 -5.43 -5.52 -8.34
CA ASP A 40 -4.84 -6.45 -9.30
C ASP A 40 -4.60 -5.73 -10.64
N PRO A 41 -3.34 -5.56 -11.08
CA PRO A 41 -3.06 -4.90 -12.36
C PRO A 41 -3.38 -5.77 -13.58
N GLY A 42 -3.58 -7.08 -13.44
CA GLY A 42 -3.79 -7.98 -14.58
C GLY A 42 -2.66 -7.88 -15.62
N PRO A 43 -2.95 -8.03 -16.93
CA PRO A 43 -1.97 -7.92 -18.01
C PRO A 43 -1.68 -6.48 -18.45
N THR A 44 -1.89 -5.48 -17.59
CA THR A 44 -1.73 -4.06 -17.94
C THR A 44 -0.38 -3.48 -17.53
N LEU A 45 -0.16 -2.21 -17.86
CA LEU A 45 1.01 -1.43 -17.40
C LEU A 45 0.82 -0.82 -16.00
N LEU A 46 -0.31 -1.10 -15.32
CA LEU A 46 -0.57 -0.60 -13.98
C LEU A 46 0.27 -1.35 -12.95
N VAL A 47 0.54 -0.70 -11.82
CA VAL A 47 1.30 -1.29 -10.72
C VAL A 47 0.36 -1.56 -9.54
N LYS A 48 0.49 -2.73 -8.90
CA LYS A 48 -0.26 -3.01 -7.67
C LYS A 48 0.01 -1.93 -6.61
N LYS A 49 -1.02 -1.50 -5.88
CA LYS A 49 -1.00 -0.37 -4.91
C LYS A 49 -0.86 1.03 -5.55
N GLN A 50 -0.81 1.15 -6.88
CA GLN A 50 -0.89 2.44 -7.55
C GLN A 50 -2.24 3.10 -7.25
N VAL A 51 -2.21 4.40 -6.93
CA VAL A 51 -3.42 5.18 -6.69
C VAL A 51 -3.81 5.91 -7.98
N LEU A 52 -5.08 5.79 -8.36
CA LEU A 52 -5.65 6.40 -9.55
C LEU A 52 -6.73 7.38 -9.14
N THR A 53 -6.67 8.59 -9.69
CA THR A 53 -7.79 9.52 -9.67
C THR A 53 -8.94 8.97 -10.53
N GLU A 54 -10.14 9.50 -10.32
CA GLU A 54 -11.32 9.17 -11.13
C GLU A 54 -11.05 9.33 -12.64
N LYS A 55 -10.30 10.37 -13.05
CA LYS A 55 -9.92 10.56 -14.45
C LYS A 55 -8.97 9.48 -14.94
N GLU A 56 -7.90 9.20 -14.19
CA GLU A 56 -6.91 8.18 -14.56
C GLU A 56 -7.52 6.78 -14.62
N TYR A 57 -8.50 6.48 -13.76
CA TYR A 57 -9.25 5.23 -13.81
C TYR A 57 -10.03 5.09 -15.12
N ARG A 58 -10.81 6.12 -15.52
CA ARG A 58 -11.52 6.12 -16.81
C ARG A 58 -10.57 5.99 -17.98
N ASP A 59 -9.49 6.77 -17.99
CA ASP A 59 -8.46 6.71 -19.05
C ASP A 59 -7.81 5.31 -19.11
N SER A 60 -7.73 4.59 -18.00
CA SER A 60 -7.18 3.23 -17.94
C SER A 60 -8.19 2.20 -18.44
N ILE A 61 -9.48 2.34 -18.11
CA ILE A 61 -10.55 1.51 -18.66
C ILE A 61 -10.64 1.68 -20.19
N ASP A 62 -10.53 2.90 -20.69
CA ASP A 62 -10.57 3.17 -22.14
C ASP A 62 -9.37 2.52 -22.88
N LYS A 63 -8.22 2.41 -22.22
CA LYS A 63 -6.98 1.85 -22.81
C LYS A 63 -6.91 0.34 -22.73
N PHE A 64 -7.27 -0.23 -21.58
CA PHE A 64 -7.03 -1.63 -21.27
C PHE A 64 -8.31 -2.47 -21.20
N GLY A 65 -9.48 -1.84 -21.14
CA GLY A 65 -10.75 -2.51 -20.84
C GLY A 65 -10.82 -2.96 -19.37
N ASP A 66 -11.72 -3.91 -19.10
CA ASP A 66 -12.00 -4.42 -17.75
C ASP A 66 -11.07 -5.59 -17.33
N VAL A 67 -9.78 -5.48 -17.67
CA VAL A 67 -8.78 -6.55 -17.45
C VAL A 67 -7.96 -6.36 -16.17
N PHE A 68 -8.26 -5.31 -15.39
CA PHE A 68 -7.59 -4.98 -14.14
C PHE A 68 -8.61 -4.64 -13.07
N ARG A 69 -8.27 -4.84 -11.79
CA ARG A 69 -9.15 -4.60 -10.66
C ARG A 69 -8.65 -3.48 -9.79
N VAL A 70 -9.54 -2.53 -9.51
CA VAL A 70 -9.32 -1.43 -8.58
C VAL A 70 -10.34 -1.48 -7.45
N GLY A 71 -10.04 -0.79 -6.34
CA GLY A 71 -11.00 -0.61 -5.25
C GLY A 71 -10.81 0.73 -4.56
N MET A 72 -11.73 1.08 -3.68
CA MET A 72 -11.67 2.27 -2.84
C MET A 72 -12.20 1.97 -1.43
N GLY A 73 -12.03 2.93 -0.51
CA GLY A 73 -12.49 2.83 0.86
C GLY A 73 -11.66 1.86 1.71
N ALA A 74 -12.15 1.62 2.93
CA ALA A 74 -11.49 0.74 3.89
C ALA A 74 -11.47 -0.74 3.46
N GLU A 75 -12.38 -1.16 2.57
CA GLU A 75 -12.42 -2.52 2.06
C GLU A 75 -11.22 -2.82 1.16
N ALA A 76 -10.91 -1.93 0.22
CA ALA A 76 -9.72 -2.05 -0.63
C ALA A 76 -8.43 -2.01 0.18
N VAL A 77 -8.35 -1.15 1.20
CA VAL A 77 -7.19 -1.09 2.10
C VAL A 77 -7.04 -2.38 2.91
N LYS A 78 -8.16 -2.93 3.41
CA LYS A 78 -8.16 -4.20 4.14
C LYS A 78 -7.66 -5.34 3.25
N GLU A 79 -8.17 -5.44 2.02
CA GLU A 79 -7.71 -6.47 1.07
C GLU A 79 -6.20 -6.37 0.80
N LEU A 80 -5.69 -5.15 0.62
CA LEU A 80 -4.26 -4.93 0.45
C LEU A 80 -3.43 -5.35 1.67
N LEU A 81 -3.96 -5.18 2.89
CA LEU A 81 -3.29 -5.60 4.12
C LEU A 81 -3.31 -7.13 4.28
N GLU A 82 -4.43 -7.77 3.97
CA GLU A 82 -4.57 -9.24 4.01
C GLU A 82 -3.67 -9.94 2.99
N ALA A 83 -3.33 -9.27 1.89
CA ALA A 83 -2.44 -9.79 0.86
C ALA A 83 -0.93 -9.66 1.18
N ILE A 84 -0.55 -9.19 2.38
CA ILE A 84 0.86 -8.96 2.74
C ILE A 84 1.46 -10.19 3.40
N GLU A 85 2.48 -10.74 2.75
CA GLU A 85 3.36 -11.76 3.33
C GLU A 85 4.52 -11.10 4.08
N LEU A 86 4.38 -10.96 5.40
CA LEU A 86 5.35 -10.26 6.26
C LEU A 86 6.77 -10.84 6.17
N ASP A 87 6.91 -12.15 6.00
CA ASP A 87 8.20 -12.82 5.85
C ASP A 87 8.90 -12.47 4.54
N ALA A 88 8.15 -12.47 3.44
CA ALA A 88 8.66 -12.09 2.13
C ALA A 88 9.08 -10.61 2.11
N GLU A 89 8.21 -9.72 2.61
CA GLU A 89 8.47 -8.28 2.67
C GLU A 89 9.70 -7.97 3.55
N ALA A 90 9.86 -8.65 4.70
CA ALA A 90 11.02 -8.47 5.55
C ALA A 90 12.33 -8.89 4.85
N LYS A 91 12.30 -9.97 4.06
CA LYS A 91 13.45 -10.43 3.28
C LYS A 91 13.83 -9.40 2.21
N GLU A 92 12.86 -8.94 1.43
CA GLU A 92 13.07 -7.94 0.38
C GLU A 92 13.63 -6.63 0.96
N LEU A 93 13.08 -6.16 2.08
CA LEU A 93 13.55 -4.94 2.73
C LEU A 93 14.99 -5.07 3.27
N ARG A 94 15.38 -6.23 3.79
CA ARG A 94 16.78 -6.49 4.22
C ARG A 94 17.74 -6.48 3.03
N GLU A 95 17.33 -7.03 1.89
CA GLU A 95 18.13 -6.99 0.66
C GLU A 95 18.24 -5.55 0.12
N ALA A 96 17.13 -4.83 0.05
CA ALA A 96 17.09 -3.43 -0.35
C ALA A 96 17.94 -2.54 0.57
N LEU A 97 18.04 -2.86 1.86
CA LEU A 97 18.84 -2.09 2.82
C LEU A 97 20.35 -2.15 2.51
N LYS A 98 20.83 -3.24 1.91
CA LYS A 98 22.26 -3.41 1.55
C LYS A 98 22.67 -2.46 0.41
N THR A 99 21.76 -2.17 -0.51
CA THR A 99 22.03 -1.34 -1.71
C THR A 99 21.51 0.09 -1.57
N SER A 100 20.65 0.37 -0.59
CA SER A 100 20.04 1.68 -0.41
C SER A 100 20.95 2.67 0.32
N THR A 101 20.99 3.91 -0.17
CA THR A 101 21.75 5.03 0.40
C THR A 101 20.86 6.25 0.69
N GLY A 102 21.37 7.19 1.50
CA GLY A 102 20.70 8.46 1.80
C GLY A 102 19.26 8.33 2.32
N GLN A 103 18.34 9.12 1.76
CA GLN A 103 16.93 9.14 2.15
C GLN A 103 16.20 7.80 1.88
N LYS A 104 16.61 7.07 0.83
CA LYS A 104 16.04 5.76 0.51
C LYS A 104 16.34 4.77 1.62
N LYS A 105 17.59 4.76 2.13
CA LYS A 105 17.98 3.91 3.27
C LYS A 105 17.14 4.19 4.51
N ILE A 106 16.93 5.45 4.85
CA ILE A 106 16.12 5.86 6.01
C ILE A 106 14.68 5.34 5.88
N ARG A 107 14.08 5.42 4.69
CA ARG A 107 12.73 4.90 4.44
C ARG A 107 12.68 3.39 4.60
N VAL A 108 13.63 2.66 4.01
CA VAL A 108 13.72 1.19 4.11
C VAL A 108 13.87 0.75 5.57
N ILE A 109 14.70 1.43 6.37
CA ILE A 109 14.86 1.13 7.81
C ILE A 109 13.52 1.26 8.53
N LYS A 110 12.85 2.41 8.43
CA LYS A 110 11.56 2.65 9.11
C LYS A 110 10.50 1.63 8.70
N ARG A 111 10.51 1.22 7.44
CA ARG A 111 9.56 0.23 6.90
C ARG A 111 9.87 -1.16 7.46
N LEU A 112 11.14 -1.56 7.45
CA LEU A 112 11.60 -2.82 8.02
C LEU A 112 11.29 -2.92 9.52
N ASP A 113 11.49 -1.84 10.28
CA ASP A 113 11.19 -1.81 11.72
C ASP A 113 9.70 -2.12 12.00
N VAL A 114 8.80 -1.56 11.21
CA VAL A 114 7.36 -1.83 11.34
C VAL A 114 7.04 -3.27 10.94
N VAL A 115 7.55 -3.76 9.82
CA VAL A 115 7.31 -5.14 9.36
C VAL A 115 7.82 -6.16 10.40
N GLU A 116 9.01 -5.95 10.95
CA GLU A 116 9.57 -6.79 12.01
C GLU A 116 8.74 -6.76 13.29
N ALA A 117 8.23 -5.58 13.67
CA ALA A 117 7.38 -5.43 14.84
C ALA A 117 6.08 -6.24 14.71
N PHE A 118 5.42 -6.19 13.54
CA PHE A 118 4.22 -6.99 13.27
C PHE A 118 4.52 -8.49 13.22
N ARG A 119 5.63 -8.89 12.59
CA ARG A 119 6.04 -10.30 12.54
C ARG A 119 6.28 -10.87 13.93
N LYS A 120 6.93 -10.11 14.81
CA LYS A 120 7.23 -10.54 16.19
C LYS A 120 6.02 -10.50 17.12
N SER A 121 5.08 -9.58 16.90
CA SER A 121 3.91 -9.45 17.76
C SER A 121 2.81 -10.48 17.49
N GLY A 122 2.82 -11.12 16.31
CA GLY A 122 1.77 -12.05 15.88
C GLY A 122 0.46 -11.36 15.48
N ASN A 123 0.46 -10.03 15.38
CA ASN A 123 -0.70 -9.27 14.91
C ASN A 123 -0.91 -9.50 13.41
N LYS A 124 -2.18 -9.57 13.00
CA LYS A 124 -2.64 -9.68 11.61
C LYS A 124 -3.54 -8.51 11.26
#